data_AF-A0AAV8UNZ3-F1
#
_entry.id   AF-A0AAV8UNZ3-F1
#
_cell.length_a   1.000
_cell.length_b   1.000
_cell.length_c   1.000
_cell.angle_alpha   90.00
_cell.angle_beta   90.00
_cell.angle_gamma   90.00
#
_symmetry.space_group_name_H-M   'P 1'
#
loop_
_entity.id
_entity.type
_entity.pdbx_description
1 polymer ?
#
loop_
_entity_poly.entity_id
_entity_poly.type
_entity_poly.pdbx_seq_one_letter_code
_entity_poly.pdbx_strand_id
1 'polypeptide(L)' 'MKLSRPRISSPIRRNDEGRVALFGLTGMEWLKSIVALLLLYVVLAGFFTGMLFAGTGIRSAGGVFERPGTEFPSQIQT' A
#
# COMPACT_ATOMS: atom_id res chain seq x y z
N MET A 1 -55.24 0.44 -6.51
CA MET A 1 -53.97 0.32 -5.75
C MET A 1 -52.82 0.77 -6.66
N LYS A 2 -52.17 1.89 -6.36
CA LYS A 2 -50.97 2.34 -7.11
C LYS A 2 -49.75 1.65 -6.51
N LEU A 3 -49.18 0.68 -7.22
CA LEU A 3 -47.87 0.09 -6.90
C LEU A 3 -46.79 1.18 -7.12
N SER A 4 -46.30 1.75 -6.01
CA SER A 4 -45.12 2.60 -6.00
C SER A 4 -43.91 1.76 -6.40
N ARG A 5 -43.38 2.00 -7.60
CA ARG A 5 -42.13 1.37 -8.07
C ARG A 5 -41.00 1.71 -7.09
N PRO A 6 -40.13 0.74 -6.74
CA PRO A 6 -39.00 1.00 -5.87
C PRO A 6 -38.12 2.06 -6.53
N ARG A 7 -37.88 3.14 -5.78
CA ARG A 7 -37.10 4.29 -6.23
C ARG A 7 -35.64 3.83 -6.31
N ILE A 8 -35.22 3.39 -7.50
CA ILE A 8 -33.83 3.05 -7.80
C ILE A 8 -32.98 4.25 -7.37
N SER A 9 -32.17 4.06 -6.33
CA SER A 9 -31.21 5.05 -5.85
C SER A 9 -30.19 5.27 -6.96
N SER A 10 -30.44 6.28 -7.79
CA SER A 10 -29.55 6.65 -8.88
C SER A 10 -28.18 7.01 -8.29
N PRO A 11 -27.07 6.45 -8.80
CA PRO A 11 -25.72 6.71 -8.27
C PRO A 11 -25.31 8.17 -8.43
N ILE A 12 -26.00 8.91 -9.30
CA ILE A 12 -25.89 10.35 -9.48
C ILE A 12 -27.08 10.97 -8.76
N ARG A 13 -26.83 11.58 -7.60
CA ARG A 13 -27.82 12.33 -6.82
C ARG A 13 -27.33 13.77 -6.71
N ARG A 14 -28.24 14.74 -6.87
CA ARG A 14 -27.95 16.09 -6.39
C ARG A 14 -28.02 16.07 -4.87
N ASN A 15 -26.99 16.57 -4.20
CA ASN A 15 -27.04 16.80 -2.75
C ASN A 15 -28.04 17.92 -2.43
N ASP A 16 -28.34 18.14 -1.15
CA ASP A 16 -29.28 19.16 -0.69
C ASP A 16 -28.83 20.60 -1.05
N GLU A 17 -27.56 20.77 -1.44
CA GLU A 17 -26.94 22.01 -1.89
C GLU A 17 -26.96 22.19 -3.43
N GLY A 18 -27.64 21.28 -4.16
CA GLY A 18 -27.78 21.32 -5.61
C GLY A 18 -26.54 20.86 -6.40
N ARG A 19 -25.47 20.41 -5.73
CA ARG A 19 -24.25 19.90 -6.37
C ARG A 19 -24.43 18.45 -6.82
N VAL A 20 -23.87 18.12 -7.97
CA VAL A 20 -23.88 16.74 -8.50
C VAL A 20 -22.93 15.89 -7.67
N ALA A 21 -23.48 14.94 -6.93
CA ALA A 21 -22.74 13.96 -6.16
C ALA A 21 -22.79 12.60 -6.86
N LEU A 22 -21.65 11.92 -6.89
CA LEU A 22 -21.48 10.61 -7.51
C LEU A 22 -21.14 9.62 -6.39
N PHE A 23 -22.01 8.63 -6.18
CA PHE A 23 -22.04 7.78 -4.97
C PHE A 23 -22.23 8.54 -3.66
N GLY A 24 -22.95 9.67 -3.69
CA GLY A 24 -23.22 10.46 -2.49
C GLY A 24 -22.05 11.35 -2.04
N LEU A 25 -20.91 11.30 -2.74
CA LEU A 25 -19.76 12.18 -2.53
C LEU A 25 -19.75 13.29 -3.58
N THR A 26 -19.44 14.51 -3.16
CA THR A 26 -19.13 15.62 -4.06
C THR A 26 -17.81 15.37 -4.77
N GLY A 27 -17.58 16.00 -5.93
CA GLY A 27 -16.33 15.85 -6.68
C GLY A 27 -15.07 16.20 -5.88
N MET A 28 -15.18 17.17 -4.95
CA MET A 28 -14.08 17.55 -4.06
C MET A 28 -13.75 16.43 -3.05
N GLU A 29 -14.77 15.78 -2.50
CA GLU A 29 -14.59 14.66 -1.57
C GLU A 29 -13.99 13.45 -2.28
N TRP A 30 -14.45 13.17 -3.51
CA TRP A 30 -13.85 12.15 -4.37
C TRP A 30 -12.36 12.37 -4.60
N LEU A 31 -11.96 13.60 -4.93
CA LEU A 31 -10.56 13.94 -5.12
C LEU A 31 -9.76 13.75 -3.83
N LYS A 32 -10.28 14.20 -2.68
CA LYS A 32 -9.64 14.01 -1.37
C LYS A 32 -9.47 12.53 -1.05
N SER A 33 -10.48 11.70 -1.32
CA SER A 33 -10.41 10.24 -1.11
C SER A 33 -9.33 9.59 -1.98
N ILE A 34 -9.25 9.95 -3.27
CA ILE A 34 -8.21 9.45 -4.18
C ILE A 34 -6.82 9.85 -3.68
N VAL A 35 -6.62 11.12 -3.32
CA VAL A 35 -5.33 11.62 -2.83
C VAL A 35 -4.92 10.91 -1.53
N ALA A 36 -5.86 10.74 -0.59
CA ALA A 36 -5.60 10.01 0.65
C ALA A 36 -5.19 8.56 0.38
N LEU A 37 -5.86 7.90 -0.56
CA LEU A 37 -5.55 6.53 -0.95
C LEU A 37 -4.15 6.43 -1.56
N LEU A 38 -3.80 7.34 -2.48
CA LEU A 38 -2.48 7.40 -3.11
C LEU A 38 -1.36 7.58 -2.08
N LEU A 39 -1.55 8.49 -1.12
CA LEU A 39 -0.58 8.73 -0.05
C LEU A 39 -0.39 7.49 0.83
N LEU A 40 -1.48 6.80 1.19
CA LEU A 40 -1.40 5.55 1.95
C LEU A 40 -0.59 4.49 1.19
N TYR A 41 -0.85 4.31 -0.10
CA TYR A 41 -0.11 3.36 -0.93
C TYR A 41 1.37 3.71 -1.06
N VAL A 42 1.72 5.00 -1.17
CA VAL A 42 3.13 5.44 -1.20
C VAL A 42 3.85 5.09 0.11
N VAL A 43 3.21 5.32 1.26
CA VAL A 43 3.77 4.95 2.57
C VAL A 43 3.96 3.44 2.69
N LEU A 44 2.97 2.65 2.30
CA LEU A 44 3.06 1.19 2.30
C LEU A 44 4.18 0.70 1.38
N ALA A 45 4.26 1.24 0.15
CA ALA A 45 5.32 0.89 -0.80
C ALA A 45 6.72 1.24 -0.25
N GLY A 46 6.88 2.41 0.36
CA GLY A 46 8.11 2.81 1.03
C GLY A 46 8.48 1.88 2.19
N PHE A 47 7.51 1.48 3.00
CA PHE A 47 7.72 0.54 4.10
C PHE A 47 8.21 -0.83 3.61
N PHE A 48 7.53 -1.42 2.61
CA PHE A 48 7.95 -2.71 2.04
C PHE A 48 9.32 -2.60 1.36
N THR A 49 9.58 -1.52 0.63
CA THR A 49 10.87 -1.26 0.00
C THR A 49 11.98 -1.20 1.04
N GLY A 50 11.76 -0.46 2.14
CA GLY A 50 12.70 -0.40 3.26
C GLY A 50 12.94 -1.76 3.92
N MET A 51 11.89 -2.57 4.09
CA MET A 51 12.00 -3.93 4.62
C MET A 51 12.83 -4.84 3.69
N LEU A 52 12.67 -4.71 2.38
CA LEU A 52 13.49 -5.44 1.40
C LEU A 52 14.96 -5.04 1.50
N PHE A 53 15.26 -3.74 1.54
CA PHE A 53 16.63 -3.26 1.70
C PHE A 53 17.26 -3.73 3.02
N ALA A 54 16.53 -3.62 4.14
CA ALA A 54 16.98 -4.13 5.43
C ALA A 54 17.24 -5.65 5.40
N GLY A 55 16.34 -6.42 4.79
CA GLY A 55 16.50 -7.87 4.61
C GLY A 55 17.72 -8.23 3.75
N THR A 56 17.95 -7.50 2.66
CA THR A 56 19.16 -7.69 1.83
C THR A 56 20.44 -7.29 2.59
N GLY A 57 20.37 -6.25 3.42
CA GLY A 57 21.46 -5.84 4.30
C GLY A 57 21.81 -6.91 5.33
N ILE A 58 20.81 -7.49 6.00
CA ILE A 58 21.03 -8.59 6.95
C ILE A 58 21.58 -9.84 6.24
N ARG A 59 21.04 -10.20 5.07
CA ARG A 59 21.51 -11.36 4.29
C ARG A 59 22.96 -11.17 3.82
N SER A 60 23.33 -9.98 3.38
CA SER A 60 24.69 -9.68 2.92
C SER A 60 25.68 -9.54 4.08
N ALA A 61 25.27 -8.97 5.21
CA ALA A 61 26.07 -8.92 6.44
C ALA A 61 26.19 -10.31 7.12
N GLY A 62 25.28 -11.23 6.84
CA GLY A 62 25.37 -12.63 7.29
C GLY A 62 26.56 -13.41 6.73
N GLY A 63 27.28 -12.88 5.73
CA GLY A 63 28.57 -13.41 5.28
C GLY A 63 29.77 -12.91 6.10
N VAL A 64 29.59 -11.93 6.99
CA VAL A 64 30.66 -11.33 7.83
C VAL A 64 30.72 -11.97 9.23
N PHE A 65 29.67 -12.68 9.64
CA PHE A 65 29.75 -13.58 10.78
C PHE A 65 30.43 -14.86 10.33
N GLU A 66 31.76 -14.84 10.31
CA GLU A 66 32.56 -16.06 10.42
C GLU A 66 31.99 -16.87 11.59
N ARG A 67 31.45 -18.04 11.26
CA ARG A 67 30.93 -18.97 12.26
C ARG A 67 32.12 -19.29 13.18
N PRO A 68 32.05 -19.04 14.50
CA PRO A 68 33.16 -19.38 15.39
C PRO A 68 33.38 -20.89 15.32
N GLY A 69 34.53 -21.33 14.80
CA GLY A 69 34.91 -22.74 14.70
C GLY A 69 35.10 -23.31 13.28
N THR A 70 34.95 -22.54 12.21
CA THR A 70 35.43 -22.97 10.87
C THR A 70 36.89 -22.59 10.68
N GLU A 71 37.79 -23.45 11.15
CA GLU A 71 39.21 -23.40 10.79
C GLU A 71 39.34 -23.52 9.26
N PHE A 72 39.98 -22.53 8.64
CA PHE A 72 40.40 -22.61 7.25
C PHE A 72 41.36 -23.81 7.11
N PRO A 73 41.12 -24.80 6.22
CA PRO A 73 42.15 -25.79 5.95
C PRO A 73 43.31 -25.06 5.27
N SER A 74 44.40 -24.90 5.99
CA SER A 74 45.69 -24.53 5.40
C SER A 74 46.00 -25.57 4.33
N GLN A 75 45.92 -25.14 3.07
CA GLN A 75 46.43 -25.94 1.97
C GLN A 75 47.92 -26.12 2.22
N ILE A 76 48.31 -27.37 2.48
CA ILE A 76 49.69 -27.81 2.49
C ILE A 76 50.27 -27.53 1.09
N GLN A 77 51.07 -26.48 0.98
CA GLN A 77 52.11 -26.26 -0.02
C GLN A 77 53.25 -25.65 0.80
N THR A 78 54.38 -26.30 1.05
CA THR A 78 55.25 -27.19 0.25
C THR A 78 56.17 -27.93 1.21
#